data_AF-A0A9E3VPR0-F1
#
_entry.id   AF-A0A9E3VPR0-F1
#
_cell.length_a   1.000
_cell.length_b   1.000
_cell.length_c   1.000
_cell.angle_alpha   90.00
_cell.angle_beta   90.00
_cell.angle_gamma   90.00
#
_symmetry.space_group_name_H-M   'P 1'
#
loop_
_entity.id
_entity.type
_entity.pdbx_description
1 polymer ?
#
loop_
_entity_poly.entity_id
_entity_poly.type
_entity_poly.pdbx_seq_one_letter_code
_entity_poly.pdbx_strand_id
1 'polypeptide(L)'
;MSKAKSTFVCQSCGAISVRWSGRCDACGEWNTIVEEEVVESGKHTRQSFKEQAAAPIPITDSAQGVSTRLDIQLAECNRVMGGGIVPGSLT
;
A
#
# COMPACT_ATOMS: atom_id res chain seq x y z
N MET A 1 -6.71 14.83 12.45
CA MET A 1 -7.72 15.34 11.49
C MET A 1 -8.24 14.14 10.70
N SER A 2 -9.51 13.77 10.88
CA SER A 2 -10.14 12.67 10.15
C SER A 2 -10.18 13.01 8.67
N LYS A 3 -9.50 12.21 7.84
CA LYS A 3 -9.51 12.37 6.39
C LYS A 3 -10.95 12.17 5.91
N ALA A 4 -11.55 13.22 5.34
CA ALA A 4 -12.88 13.14 4.75
C ALA A 4 -12.87 12.04 3.68
N LYS A 5 -13.90 11.19 3.69
CA LYS A 5 -14.06 10.14 2.70
C LYS A 5 -14.82 10.78 1.54
N SER A 6 -14.11 11.14 0.48
CA SER A 6 -14.77 11.67 -0.70
C SER A 6 -15.44 10.54 -1.48
N THR A 7 -16.65 10.81 -1.93
CA THR A 7 -17.45 9.88 -2.73
C THR A 7 -17.76 10.56 -4.05
N PHE A 8 -17.78 9.79 -5.14
CA PHE A 8 -18.00 10.31 -6.48
C PHE A 8 -19.38 9.90 -6.98
N VAL A 9 -20.19 10.86 -7.41
CA VAL A 9 -21.57 10.64 -7.85
C VAL A 9 -21.73 11.03 -9.31
N CYS A 10 -22.31 10.14 -10.11
CA CYS A 10 -22.65 10.44 -11.50
C CYS A 10 -23.93 11.30 -11.59
N GLN A 11 -23.84 12.50 -12.16
CA GLN A 11 -24.99 13.40 -12.33
C GLN A 11 -26.04 12.91 -13.34
N SER A 12 -25.68 11.96 -14.22
CA SER A 12 -26.59 11.42 -15.25
C SER A 12 -27.45 10.26 -14.74
N CYS A 13 -26.90 9.39 -13.88
CA CYS A 13 -27.61 8.19 -13.41
C CYS A 13 -27.63 7.99 -11.89
N GLY A 14 -26.97 8.86 -11.12
CA GLY A 14 -26.89 8.75 -9.65
C GLY A 14 -25.97 7.64 -9.15
N ALA A 15 -25.20 6.99 -10.01
CA ALA A 15 -24.26 5.95 -9.60
C ALA A 15 -23.15 6.52 -8.69
N ILE A 16 -22.85 5.79 -7.61
CA ILE A 16 -21.90 6.20 -6.58
C ILE A 16 -20.63 5.34 -6.70
N SER A 17 -19.47 5.97 -6.80
CA SER A 17 -18.15 5.32 -6.82
C SER A 17 -17.20 5.89 -5.76
N VAL A 18 -16.29 5.06 -5.27
CA VAL A 18 -15.26 5.46 -4.28
C VAL A 18 -13.98 5.99 -4.92
N ARG A 19 -13.91 5.94 -6.26
CA ARG A 19 -12.82 6.49 -7.07
C ARG A 19 -13.39 7.32 -8.21
N TRP A 20 -12.65 8.34 -8.62
CA TRP A 20 -12.96 9.06 -9.85
C TRP A 20 -12.66 8.20 -11.08
N SER A 21 -13.51 8.29 -12.10
CA SER A 21 -13.22 7.82 -13.46
C SER A 21 -13.77 8.78 -14.49
N GLY A 22 -13.08 8.90 -15.64
CA GLY A 22 -13.56 9.74 -16.74
C GLY A 22 -14.88 9.26 -17.36
N ARG A 23 -15.22 7.98 -17.18
CA ARG A 23 -16.46 7.35 -17.66
C ARG A 23 -17.23 6.72 -16.50
N CYS A 24 -18.55 6.89 -16.48
CA CYS A 24 -19.45 6.21 -15.55
C CYS A 24 -19.64 4.73 -15.95
N ASP A 25 -19.42 3.82 -15.02
CA ASP A 25 -19.58 2.37 -15.25
C ASP A 25 -21.06 1.93 -15.36
N ALA A 26 -22.01 2.76 -14.91
CA ALA A 26 -23.44 2.46 -14.94
C ALA A 26 -24.14 2.97 -16.22
N CYS A 27 -23.96 4.24 -16.58
CA CYS A 27 -24.59 4.82 -17.78
C CYS A 27 -23.65 4.95 -18.98
N GLY A 28 -22.35 4.72 -18.81
CA GLY A 28 -21.36 4.82 -19.88
C GLY A 28 -21.00 6.24 -20.29
N GLU A 29 -21.53 7.25 -19.61
CA GLU A 29 -21.35 8.66 -19.96
C GLU A 29 -20.04 9.24 -19.42
N TRP A 30 -19.48 10.21 -20.14
CA TRP A 30 -18.17 10.78 -19.85
C TRP A 30 -18.30 12.09 -19.07
N ASN A 31 -17.35 12.35 -18.17
CA ASN A 31 -17.26 13.59 -17.38
C ASN A 31 -18.50 13.93 -16.54
N THR A 32 -19.32 12.93 -16.20
CA THR A 32 -20.53 13.12 -15.38
C THR A 32 -20.31 12.81 -13.90
N ILE A 33 -19.10 12.34 -13.53
CA ILE A 33 -18.76 11.93 -12.17
C ILE A 33 -18.20 13.13 -11.39
N VAL A 34 -18.91 13.54 -10.33
CA VAL A 34 -18.58 14.71 -9.48
C VAL A 34 -18.30 14.25 -8.05
N GLU A 35 -17.36 14.91 -7.39
CA GLU A 35 -16.97 14.61 -6.00
C GLU A 35 -17.94 15.27 -5.02
N GLU A 36 -18.52 14.46 -4.12
CA GLU A 36 -19.30 14.89 -2.97
C GLU A 36 -18.58 14.48 -1.68
N GLU A 37 -18.37 15.43 -0.78
CA GLU A 37 -17.79 15.18 0.54
C GLU A 37 -18.86 14.60 1.48
N VAL A 38 -18.76 13.31 1.79
CA VAL A 38 -19.60 12.71 2.83
C VAL A 38 -18.92 12.97 4.18
N VAL A 39 -19.47 13.93 4.93
CA VAL A 39 -19.11 14.15 6.33
C VAL A 39 -19.76 13.05 7.16
N GLU A 40 -19.12 11.88 7.25
CA GLU A 40 -19.56 10.86 8.21
C GLU A 40 -19.33 11.36 9.64
N SER A 41 -20.42 11.77 10.30
CA SER A 41 -20.48 12.08 11.74
C SER A 41 -20.53 10.80 12.58
N GLY A 42 -19.67 9.83 12.28
CA GLY A 42 -19.54 8.58 13.02
C GLY A 42 -18.33 8.62 13.95
N LYS A 43 -18.55 8.70 15.27
CA LYS A 43 -17.50 8.44 16.26
C LYS A 43 -17.11 6.95 16.20
N HIS A 44 -16.21 6.60 15.30
CA HIS A 44 -15.54 5.31 15.37
C HIS A 44 -14.51 5.35 16.49
N THR A 45 -14.91 4.88 17.67
CA THR A 45 -13.99 4.48 18.74
C THR A 45 -13.14 3.33 18.19
N ARG A 46 -11.96 3.64 17.65
CA ARG A 46 -10.95 2.62 17.36
C ARG A 46 -10.49 2.07 18.71
N GLN A 47 -10.82 0.80 18.99
CA GLN A 47 -10.12 0.08 20.04
C GLN A 47 -8.65 0.02 19.65
N SER A 48 -7.83 0.78 20.37
CA SER A 48 -6.39 0.67 20.28
C SER A 48 -6.01 -0.65 20.92
N PHE A 49 -5.68 -1.65 20.10
CA PHE A 49 -4.88 -2.77 20.58
C PHE A 49 -3.55 -2.17 21.01
N LYS A 50 -3.34 -2.05 22.34
CA LYS A 50 -2.00 -1.88 22.91
C LYS A 50 -1.24 -3.18 22.70
N GLU A 51 -0.88 -3.48 21.46
CA GLU A 51 0.33 -4.27 21.25
C GLU A 51 1.49 -3.45 21.79
N GLN A 52 2.42 -4.11 22.48
CA GLN A 52 3.71 -3.52 22.81
C GLN A 52 4.42 -3.23 21.49
N ALA A 53 4.06 -2.11 20.86
CA ALA A 53 4.70 -1.62 19.66
C ALA A 53 6.14 -1.34 20.07
N ALA A 54 7.06 -2.17 19.57
CA ALA A 54 8.48 -1.89 19.64
C ALA A 54 8.67 -0.44 19.18
N ALA A 55 9.42 0.34 19.97
CA ALA A 55 9.67 1.74 19.63
C ALA A 55 10.24 1.81 18.20
N PRO A 56 9.76 2.72 17.35
CA PRO A 56 10.26 2.84 15.99
C PRO A 56 11.76 3.15 16.04
N ILE A 57 12.56 2.26 15.44
CA ILE A 57 14.01 2.42 15.32
C ILE A 57 14.29 3.17 14.01
N PRO A 58 15.11 4.21 14.01
CA PRO A 58 15.49 4.90 12.78
C PRO A 58 16.21 3.92 11.83
N ILE A 59 15.98 4.06 10.52
CA ILE A 59 16.54 3.16 9.50
C ILE A 59 18.08 3.09 9.60
N THR A 60 18.72 4.19 10.01
CA THR A 60 20.18 4.27 10.23
C THR A 60 20.70 3.39 11.36
N ASP A 61 19.83 3.02 12.31
CA ASP A 61 20.16 2.22 13.49
C ASP A 61 19.56 0.80 13.38
N SER A 62 19.00 0.47 12.21
CA SER A 62 18.58 -0.89 11.93
C SER A 62 19.83 -1.75 11.76
N ALA A 63 20.06 -2.65 12.71
CA ALA A 63 21.10 -3.67 12.66
C ALA A 63 20.77 -4.78 11.63
N GLN A 64 20.26 -4.42 10.45
CA GLN A 64 20.20 -5.32 9.31
C GLN A 64 21.63 -5.41 8.75
N GLY A 65 22.44 -6.24 9.42
CA GLY A 65 23.80 -6.52 9.03
C GLY A 65 23.84 -7.01 7.58
N VAL A 66 24.88 -6.60 6.86
CA VAL A 66 25.18 -7.09 5.52
C VAL A 66 25.17 -8.62 5.55
N SER A 67 24.16 -9.24 4.94
CA SER A 67 24.08 -10.69 4.84
C SER A 67 25.25 -11.18 4.01
N THR A 68 26.12 -11.99 4.61
CA THR A 68 27.25 -12.58 3.90
C THR A 68 26.72 -13.57 2.86
N ARG A 69 27.21 -13.47 1.62
CA ARG A 69 26.84 -14.39 0.54
C ARG A 69 27.46 -15.76 0.79
N LEU A 70 26.67 -16.81 0.58
CA LEU A 70 27.11 -18.20 0.65
C LEU A 70 27.67 -18.64 -0.70
N ASP A 71 28.92 -19.08 -0.70
CA ASP A 71 29.54 -19.73 -1.86
C ASP A 71 28.98 -21.15 -2.01
N ILE A 72 28.31 -21.44 -3.14
CA ILE A 72 27.72 -22.75 -3.45
C ILE A 72 28.64 -23.68 -4.24
N GLN A 73 29.96 -23.42 -4.28
CA GLN A 73 30.99 -24.23 -4.96
C GLN A 73 30.74 -24.43 -6.47
N LEU A 74 29.91 -23.58 -7.07
CA LEU A 74 29.62 -23.54 -8.50
C LEU A 74 30.07 -22.18 -9.03
N ALA A 75 31.32 -22.12 -9.48
CA ALA A 75 32.00 -20.87 -9.84
C ALA A 75 31.21 -20.02 -10.87
N GLU A 76 30.71 -20.64 -11.93
CA GLU A 76 29.92 -19.94 -12.96
C GLU A 76 28.60 -19.40 -12.40
N CYS A 77 27.95 -20.14 -11.51
CA CYS A 77 26.70 -19.72 -10.88
C CYS A 77 26.93 -18.57 -9.89
N ASN A 78 27.98 -18.68 -9.05
CA ASN A 78 28.39 -17.62 -8.15
C ASN A 78 28.74 -16.33 -8.91
N ARG A 79 29.41 -16.44 -10.07
CA ARG A 79 29.74 -15.30 -10.91
C ARG A 79 28.48 -14.58 -11.41
N VAL A 80 27.48 -15.32 -11.88
CA VAL A 80 26.18 -14.75 -12.32
C VAL A 80 25.44 -14.11 -11.15
N MET A 81 25.47 -14.71 -9.97
CA MET A 81 24.75 -14.22 -8.78
C MET A 81 25.51 -13.15 -7.96
N GLY A 82 26.70 -12.74 -8.39
CA GLY A 82 27.48 -11.69 -7.72
C GLY A 82 28.22 -12.16 -6.46
N GLY A 83 28.71 -13.41 -6.45
CA GLY A 83 29.51 -13.98 -5.36
C GLY A 83 28.77 -14.97 -4.46
N GLY A 84 27.66 -15.55 -4.93
CA GLY A 84 26.91 -16.58 -4.20
C GLY A 84 25.52 -16.12 -3.70
N ILE A 85 24.89 -16.99 -2.91
CA ILE A 85 23.48 -16.85 -2.51
C ILE A 85 23.37 -16.01 -1.23
N VAL A 86 22.44 -15.06 -1.22
CA VAL A 86 22.06 -14.33 0.01
C VAL A 86 21.03 -15.18 0.79
N PRO A 87 21.30 -15.51 2.07
CA PRO A 87 20.31 -16.19 2.91
C PRO A 87 19.00 -15.41 2.97
N GLY A 88 17.86 -16.08 2.72
CA GLY A 88 16.53 -15.46 2.70
C GLY A 88 16.10 -14.84 1.36
N SER A 89 16.85 -15.05 0.28
CA SER A 89 16.52 -14.56 -1.07
C SER A 89 15.37 -15.29 -1.77
N LEU A 90 14.98 -16.47 -1.27
CA LEU A 90 13.81 -17.21 -1.73
C LEU A 90 12.74 -17.15 -0.64
N THR A 91 11.61 -16.52 -0.98
CA THR A 91 10.35 -16.56 -0.23
C THR A 91 9.38 -17.50 -0.90
#